data_AF-A0A6S7GHD0-F1
#
_entry.id   AF-A0A6S7GHD0-F1
#
_cell.length_a   1.000
_cell.length_b   1.000
_cell.length_c   1.000
_cell.angle_alpha   90.00
_cell.angle_beta   90.00
_cell.angle_gamma   90.00
#
_symmetry.space_group_name_H-M   'P 1'
#
loop_
_entity.id
_entity.type
_entity.pdbx_description
1 polymer ?
#
loop_
_entity_poly.entity_id
_entity_poly.type
_entity_poly.pdbx_seq_one_letter_code
_entity_poly.pdbx_strand_id
1 'polypeptide(L)'
;MYFEEVLHGTNIPFPASDQKLMIVYPDAIKNIVLWLKDKPKSLLANEIIWNVFRGLINALPEAFREAQEKYIQSDFGIKITASRWETCTGLTDSYFAYATALLYVNENLSEDARIKAAAEMFTEIKNQFIDGLEEQTWMDNATRAQARLKLKKMKKLIGFPTFIKNPVKLNKFYKNVQVNQYRVLQNTLSVWKDQVLKEMNKLGKPPNNSRFLMPPLTVNAFYVPSANAMTILAGILQPPFYKDDRLKALNYGSLGMVVGHEITHGFDDSGIEFDENGNLRQWWTKKSKENFVKRSTCLVEEYNKVKIFDYKVDGNKTLSENIADNGGLKYAFRLKAEGRGRLKAEAQETRVQR
;
A
#
# COMPACT_ATOMS: atom_id res chain seq x y z
N MET A 1 8.30 -24.71 -21.92
CA MET A 1 8.13 -23.69 -22.98
C MET A 1 7.80 -22.29 -22.45
N TYR A 2 6.61 -21.97 -21.89
CA TYR A 2 6.32 -20.57 -21.47
C TYR A 2 7.31 -19.99 -20.44
N PHE A 3 7.53 -20.69 -19.32
CA PHE A 3 8.50 -20.25 -18.31
C PHE A 3 9.95 -20.31 -18.82
N GLU A 4 10.23 -21.14 -19.82
CA GLU A 4 11.55 -21.18 -20.46
C GLU A 4 11.81 -19.87 -21.23
N GLU A 5 10.83 -19.42 -22.01
CA GLU A 5 10.88 -18.16 -22.75
C GLU A 5 10.91 -16.94 -21.82
N VAL A 6 10.06 -16.91 -20.79
CA VAL A 6 9.97 -15.78 -19.85
C VAL A 6 11.24 -15.60 -19.03
N LEU A 7 11.91 -16.71 -18.66
CA LEU A 7 13.15 -16.69 -17.89
C LEU A 7 14.39 -16.76 -18.78
N HIS A 8 14.23 -16.77 -20.11
CA HIS A 8 15.34 -16.84 -21.04
C HIS A 8 16.30 -15.64 -20.86
N GLY A 9 17.60 -15.93 -20.76
CA GLY A 9 18.62 -14.91 -20.51
C GLY A 9 18.66 -14.36 -19.09
N THR A 10 17.93 -14.97 -18.14
CA THR A 10 18.04 -14.69 -16.70
C THR A 10 18.86 -15.78 -16.00
N ASN A 11 19.46 -15.46 -14.86
CA ASN A 11 20.16 -16.44 -14.01
C ASN A 11 19.22 -17.19 -13.05
N ILE A 12 17.92 -17.18 -13.35
CA ILE A 12 16.89 -17.73 -12.47
C ILE A 12 16.65 -19.18 -12.90
N PRO A 13 16.75 -20.15 -11.99
CA PRO A 13 16.54 -21.55 -12.35
C PRO A 13 15.11 -21.74 -12.84
N PHE A 14 14.95 -22.52 -13.91
CA PHE A 14 13.63 -22.91 -14.39
C PHE A 14 12.86 -23.65 -13.29
N PRO A 15 11.53 -23.54 -13.28
CA PRO A 15 10.73 -24.32 -12.36
C PRO A 15 10.98 -25.80 -12.53
N ALA A 16 11.55 -26.45 -11.51
CA ALA A 16 11.59 -27.90 -11.42
C ALA A 16 10.14 -28.44 -11.35
N SER A 17 9.94 -29.71 -11.73
CA SER A 17 8.60 -30.32 -11.79
C SER A 17 7.86 -30.36 -10.44
N ASP A 18 8.57 -30.19 -9.33
CA ASP A 18 8.07 -30.12 -7.97
C ASP A 18 7.82 -28.69 -7.45
N GLN A 19 8.10 -27.65 -8.25
CA GLN A 19 7.81 -26.27 -7.86
C GLN A 19 6.31 -26.01 -7.78
N LYS A 20 5.90 -25.38 -6.68
CA LYS A 20 4.51 -24.98 -6.44
C LYS A 20 4.21 -23.63 -7.10
N LEU A 21 3.18 -23.60 -7.92
CA LEU A 21 2.60 -22.39 -8.49
C LEU A 21 1.34 -22.01 -7.72
N MET A 22 1.30 -20.78 -7.22
CA MET A 22 0.08 -20.21 -6.63
C MET A 22 -0.80 -19.63 -7.76
N ILE A 23 -1.93 -20.29 -8.02
CA ILE A 23 -2.93 -19.79 -8.98
C ILE A 23 -3.96 -18.97 -8.19
N VAL A 24 -3.84 -17.64 -8.25
CA VAL A 24 -4.67 -16.71 -7.46
C VAL A 24 -6.14 -16.76 -7.87
N TYR A 25 -6.42 -16.87 -9.17
CA TYR A 25 -7.77 -16.90 -9.73
C TYR A 25 -7.95 -18.12 -10.66
N PRO A 26 -8.13 -19.33 -10.11
CA PRO A 26 -8.14 -20.56 -10.90
C PRO A 26 -9.24 -20.58 -11.96
N ASP A 27 -10.45 -20.12 -11.61
CA ASP A 27 -11.57 -20.08 -12.56
C ASP A 27 -11.36 -19.04 -13.66
N ALA A 28 -10.81 -17.88 -13.34
CA ALA A 28 -10.50 -16.85 -14.35
C ALA A 28 -9.46 -17.38 -15.34
N ILE A 29 -8.37 -17.99 -14.86
CA ILE A 29 -7.34 -18.59 -15.73
C ILE A 29 -7.93 -19.71 -16.57
N LYS A 30 -8.75 -20.59 -16.00
CA LYS A 30 -9.45 -21.65 -16.74
C LYS A 30 -10.31 -21.06 -17.85
N ASN A 31 -11.12 -20.05 -17.55
CA ASN A 31 -12.02 -19.42 -18.51
C ASN A 31 -11.24 -18.68 -19.61
N ILE A 32 -10.13 -18.02 -19.28
CA ILE A 32 -9.22 -17.41 -20.26
C ILE A 32 -8.66 -18.49 -21.19
N VAL A 33 -8.11 -19.57 -20.65
CA VAL A 33 -7.54 -20.66 -21.46
C VAL A 33 -8.60 -21.26 -22.39
N LEU A 34 -9.83 -21.48 -21.91
CA LEU A 34 -10.93 -21.96 -22.73
C LEU A 34 -11.32 -20.95 -23.81
N TRP A 35 -11.42 -19.66 -23.47
CA TRP A 35 -11.75 -18.61 -24.42
C TRP A 35 -10.70 -18.48 -25.53
N LEU A 36 -9.41 -18.64 -25.20
CA LEU A 36 -8.29 -18.52 -26.14
C LEU A 36 -8.25 -19.61 -27.21
N LYS A 37 -8.77 -20.82 -26.93
CA LYS A 37 -8.64 -22.00 -27.81
C LYS A 37 -9.15 -21.76 -29.24
N ASP A 38 -10.24 -21.01 -29.37
CA ASP A 38 -10.94 -20.82 -30.64
C ASP A 38 -10.76 -19.41 -31.21
N LYS A 39 -9.79 -18.63 -30.71
CA LYS A 39 -9.55 -17.26 -31.21
C LYS A 39 -8.53 -17.25 -32.35
N PRO A 40 -8.76 -16.42 -33.39
CA PRO A 40 -7.76 -16.18 -34.42
C PRO A 40 -6.45 -15.67 -33.81
N LYS A 41 -5.31 -16.23 -34.23
CA LYS A 41 -3.99 -15.76 -33.77
C LYS A 41 -3.77 -14.27 -34.02
N SER A 42 -4.35 -13.72 -35.09
CA SER A 42 -4.33 -12.29 -35.41
C SER A 42 -5.03 -11.43 -34.36
N LEU A 43 -6.17 -11.89 -33.82
CA LEU A 43 -6.87 -11.21 -32.74
C LEU A 43 -6.01 -11.18 -31.46
N LEU A 44 -5.40 -12.32 -31.12
CA LEU A 44 -4.52 -12.42 -29.95
C LEU A 44 -3.28 -11.53 -30.09
N ALA A 45 -2.67 -11.51 -31.28
CA ALA A 45 -1.53 -10.65 -31.57
C ALA A 45 -1.91 -9.16 -31.44
N ASN A 46 -3.05 -8.75 -32.00
CA ASN A 46 -3.53 -7.37 -31.90
C ASN A 46 -3.75 -6.96 -30.44
N GLU A 47 -4.36 -7.81 -29.62
CA GLU A 47 -4.60 -7.53 -28.20
C GLU A 47 -3.28 -7.39 -27.42
N ILE A 48 -2.31 -8.28 -27.67
CA ILE A 48 -0.98 -8.20 -27.04
C ILE A 48 -0.28 -6.89 -27.44
N ILE A 49 -0.25 -6.58 -28.74
CA ILE A 49 0.39 -5.35 -29.26
C ILE A 49 -0.30 -4.11 -28.69
N TRP A 50 -1.62 -4.10 -28.61
CA TRP A 50 -2.39 -2.99 -28.06
C TRP A 50 -2.06 -2.74 -26.59
N ASN A 51 -1.97 -3.80 -25.78
CA ASN A 51 -1.59 -3.68 -24.37
C ASN A 51 -0.16 -3.13 -24.19
N VAL A 52 0.79 -3.61 -25.00
CA VAL A 52 2.17 -3.07 -24.99
C VAL A 52 2.17 -1.60 -25.41
N PHE A 53 1.50 -1.28 -26.51
CA PHE A 53 1.43 0.07 -27.06
C PHE A 53 0.81 1.07 -26.08
N ARG A 54 -0.31 0.71 -25.43
CA ARG A 54 -0.97 1.54 -24.41
C ARG A 54 -0.05 1.91 -23.26
N GLY A 55 0.80 0.98 -22.81
CA GLY A 55 1.76 1.25 -21.75
C GLY A 55 2.85 2.25 -22.15
N LEU A 56 3.10 2.43 -23.44
CA LEU A 56 4.18 3.27 -23.96
C LEU A 56 3.73 4.67 -24.39
N ILE A 57 2.42 4.95 -24.45
CA ILE A 57 1.86 6.21 -25.01
C ILE A 57 2.52 7.47 -24.44
N ASN A 58 2.77 7.51 -23.13
CA ASN A 58 3.39 8.66 -22.47
C ASN A 58 4.81 8.98 -22.98
N ALA A 59 5.50 7.99 -23.55
CA ALA A 59 6.82 8.10 -24.17
C ALA A 59 6.78 8.31 -25.69
N LEU A 60 5.59 8.33 -26.31
CA LEU A 60 5.38 8.54 -27.75
C LEU A 60 5.15 10.02 -28.09
N PRO A 61 5.18 10.40 -29.39
CA PRO A 61 4.83 11.75 -29.85
C PRO A 61 3.45 12.24 -29.41
N GLU A 62 3.24 13.55 -29.50
CA GLU A 62 2.06 14.26 -29.00
C GLU A 62 0.72 13.71 -29.48
N ALA A 63 0.60 13.43 -30.79
CA ALA A 63 -0.64 12.89 -31.37
C ALA A 63 -1.16 11.63 -30.65
N PHE A 64 -0.27 10.77 -30.15
CA PHE A 64 -0.68 9.57 -29.41
C PHE A 64 -1.19 9.90 -28.01
N ARG A 65 -0.57 10.87 -27.35
CA ARG A 65 -0.98 11.33 -26.01
C ARG A 65 -2.31 12.06 -26.10
N GLU A 66 -2.49 12.92 -27.09
CA GLU A 66 -3.79 13.58 -27.35
C GLU A 66 -4.92 12.58 -27.61
N ALA A 67 -4.64 11.50 -28.34
CA ALA A 67 -5.63 10.43 -28.54
C ALA A 67 -5.99 9.73 -27.22
N GLN A 68 -5.01 9.45 -26.36
CA GLN A 68 -5.25 8.91 -25.02
C GLN A 68 -6.00 9.89 -24.13
N GLU A 69 -5.68 11.18 -24.20
CA GLU A 69 -6.37 12.23 -23.45
C GLU A 69 -7.84 12.31 -23.85
N LYS A 70 -8.16 12.34 -25.15
CA LYS A 70 -9.56 12.29 -25.62
C LYS A 70 -10.31 11.07 -25.11
N TYR A 71 -9.65 9.90 -25.12
CA TYR A 71 -10.22 8.67 -24.55
C TYR A 71 -10.51 8.84 -23.05
N ILE A 72 -9.54 9.33 -22.26
CA ILE A 72 -9.68 9.54 -20.81
C ILE A 72 -10.78 10.56 -20.49
N GLN A 73 -10.86 11.66 -21.25
CA GLN A 73 -11.89 12.68 -21.10
C GLN A 73 -13.29 12.10 -21.36
N SER A 74 -13.42 11.24 -22.36
CA SER A 74 -14.69 10.57 -22.68
C SER A 74 -15.08 9.51 -21.66
N ASP A 75 -14.12 8.73 -21.17
CA ASP A 75 -14.36 7.57 -20.30
C ASP A 75 -14.61 7.99 -18.83
N PHE A 76 -13.84 8.99 -18.35
CA PHE A 76 -13.88 9.44 -16.96
C PHE A 76 -14.53 10.81 -16.74
N GLY A 77 -14.93 11.51 -17.81
CA GLY A 77 -15.51 12.86 -17.73
C GLY A 77 -14.54 13.94 -17.24
N ILE A 78 -13.23 13.66 -17.24
CA ILE A 78 -12.18 14.59 -16.81
C ILE A 78 -12.07 15.72 -17.84
N LYS A 79 -12.11 16.98 -17.41
CA LYS A 79 -12.03 18.15 -18.32
C LYS A 79 -10.63 18.73 -18.45
N ILE A 80 -9.74 18.47 -17.50
CA ILE A 80 -8.39 19.01 -17.46
C ILE A 80 -7.42 17.84 -17.35
N THR A 81 -6.53 17.71 -18.31
CA THR A 81 -5.44 16.73 -18.31
C THR A 81 -4.22 17.32 -17.61
N ALA A 82 -3.38 16.46 -17.02
CA ALA A 82 -2.17 16.89 -16.37
C ALA A 82 -1.25 17.61 -17.37
N SER A 83 -0.65 18.72 -16.95
CA SER A 83 0.30 19.43 -17.78
C SER A 83 1.52 18.56 -18.11
N ARG A 84 2.29 18.94 -19.14
CA ARG A 84 3.44 18.14 -19.57
C ARG A 84 4.48 17.96 -18.46
N TRP A 85 4.74 18.99 -17.66
CA TRP A 85 5.71 18.90 -16.58
C TRP A 85 5.22 17.98 -15.46
N GLU A 86 3.93 18.01 -15.10
CA GLU A 86 3.34 17.08 -14.11
C GLU A 86 3.46 15.63 -14.58
N THR A 87 3.14 15.39 -15.86
CA THR A 87 3.28 14.06 -16.48
C THR A 87 4.73 13.59 -16.44
N CYS A 88 5.69 14.45 -16.81
CA CYS A 88 7.11 14.12 -16.77
C CYS A 88 7.62 13.87 -15.34
N THR A 89 7.16 14.65 -14.36
CA THR A 89 7.49 14.44 -12.94
C THR A 89 6.94 13.11 -12.44
N GLY A 90 5.68 12.79 -12.74
CA GLY A 90 5.06 11.51 -12.38
C GLY A 90 5.76 10.30 -13.01
N LEU A 91 6.15 10.40 -14.29
CA LEU A 91 6.96 9.36 -14.94
C LEU A 91 8.33 9.20 -14.28
N THR A 92 8.99 10.31 -13.96
CA THR A 92 10.30 10.30 -13.31
C THR A 92 10.21 9.65 -11.93
N ASP A 93 9.19 9.97 -11.13
CA ASP A 93 8.97 9.33 -9.83
C ASP A 93 8.62 7.84 -9.97
N SER A 94 7.81 7.45 -10.97
CA SER A 94 7.51 6.04 -11.25
C SER A 94 8.77 5.23 -11.62
N TYR A 95 9.69 5.84 -12.36
CA TYR A 95 10.92 5.17 -12.83
C TYR A 95 12.04 5.21 -11.79
N PHE A 96 12.18 6.32 -11.07
CA PHE A 96 13.29 6.63 -10.18
C PHE A 96 12.85 6.95 -8.75
N ALA A 97 11.77 6.29 -8.28
CA ALA A 97 11.12 6.49 -6.98
C ALA A 97 12.07 6.70 -5.78
N TYR A 98 13.19 5.98 -5.71
CA TYR A 98 14.13 6.11 -4.60
C TYR A 98 15.08 7.30 -4.74
N ALA A 99 15.43 7.67 -5.98
CA ALA A 99 16.24 8.85 -6.23
C ALA A 99 15.42 10.13 -6.04
N THR A 100 14.19 10.17 -6.56
CA THR A 100 13.25 11.28 -6.34
C THR A 100 12.90 11.42 -4.86
N ALA A 101 12.66 10.31 -4.16
CA ALA A 101 12.46 10.32 -2.72
C ALA A 101 13.67 10.92 -1.98
N LEU A 102 14.90 10.53 -2.32
CA LEU A 102 16.10 11.10 -1.68
C LEU A 102 16.14 12.63 -1.82
N LEU A 103 15.84 13.16 -3.02
CA LEU A 103 15.80 14.60 -3.28
C LEU A 103 14.75 15.29 -2.42
N TYR A 104 13.49 14.82 -2.49
CA TYR A 104 12.39 15.42 -1.73
C TYR A 104 12.64 15.39 -0.23
N VAL A 105 13.10 14.25 0.27
CA VAL A 105 13.32 14.03 1.69
C VAL A 105 14.44 14.94 2.23
N ASN A 106 15.52 15.14 1.48
CA ASN A 106 16.59 16.08 1.87
C ASN A 106 16.09 17.52 2.05
N GLU A 107 15.08 17.93 1.28
CA GLU A 107 14.57 19.31 1.28
C GLU A 107 13.38 19.52 2.22
N ASN A 108 12.48 18.55 2.33
CA ASN A 108 11.13 18.76 2.89
C ASN A 108 10.86 18.00 4.19
N LEU A 109 11.68 17.00 4.50
CA LEU A 109 11.54 16.20 5.70
C LEU A 109 12.77 16.43 6.56
N SER A 110 12.60 17.10 7.70
CA SER A 110 13.53 16.97 8.82
C SER A 110 13.44 15.52 9.30
N GLU A 111 14.19 14.65 8.64
CA GLU A 111 13.91 13.21 8.55
C GLU A 111 13.63 12.54 9.88
N ASP A 112 14.27 13.00 10.95
CA ASP A 112 14.11 12.40 12.26
C ASP A 112 12.81 12.79 12.95
N ALA A 113 12.30 14.02 12.82
CA ALA A 113 11.18 14.48 13.64
C ALA A 113 9.85 13.85 13.23
N ARG A 114 9.48 13.95 11.95
CA ARG A 114 8.17 13.45 11.46
C ARG A 114 8.10 11.92 11.45
N ILE A 115 9.19 11.26 11.06
CA ILE A 115 9.28 9.78 11.09
C ILE A 115 9.20 9.28 12.53
N LYS A 116 9.90 9.93 13.47
CA LYS A 116 9.82 9.60 14.90
C LYS A 116 8.41 9.81 15.45
N ALA A 117 7.76 10.93 15.13
CA ALA A 117 6.40 11.20 15.57
C ALA A 117 5.40 10.15 15.05
N ALA A 118 5.48 9.77 13.77
CA ALA A 118 4.66 8.68 13.23
C ALA A 118 4.99 7.32 13.90
N ALA A 119 6.26 7.06 14.21
CA ALA A 119 6.68 5.86 14.92
C ALA A 119 6.18 5.79 16.36
N GLU A 120 6.07 6.94 17.03
CA GLU A 120 5.47 7.11 18.35
C GLU A 120 3.97 6.86 18.29
N MET A 121 3.25 7.50 17.36
CA MET A 121 1.81 7.27 17.13
C MET A 121 1.49 5.79 16.94
N PHE A 122 2.25 5.08 16.11
CA PHE A 122 2.11 3.63 15.95
C PHE A 122 2.22 2.89 17.28
N THR A 123 3.22 3.24 18.09
CA THR A 123 3.47 2.56 19.35
C THR A 123 2.33 2.79 20.34
N GLU A 124 1.86 4.03 20.45
CA GLU A 124 0.78 4.40 21.36
C GLU A 124 -0.57 3.81 20.93
N ILE A 125 -0.93 3.90 19.65
CA ILE A 125 -2.18 3.37 19.11
C ILE A 125 -2.19 1.84 19.18
N LYS A 126 -1.07 1.18 18.88
CA LYS A 126 -0.92 -0.27 19.06
C LYS A 126 -1.16 -0.68 20.51
N ASN A 127 -0.68 0.10 21.47
CA ASN A 127 -0.94 -0.17 22.89
C ASN A 127 -2.44 0.01 23.22
N GLN A 128 -3.11 1.04 22.68
CA GLN A 128 -4.57 1.19 22.83
C GLN A 128 -5.34 0.01 22.22
N PHE A 129 -4.86 -0.54 21.11
CA PHE A 129 -5.38 -1.77 20.53
C PHE A 129 -5.25 -2.96 21.48
N ILE A 130 -4.05 -3.17 22.04
CA ILE A 130 -3.79 -4.24 23.01
C ILE A 130 -4.70 -4.10 24.24
N ASP A 131 -4.80 -2.91 24.82
CA ASP A 131 -5.66 -2.65 25.98
C ASP A 131 -7.13 -2.91 25.63
N GLY A 132 -7.58 -2.45 24.46
CA GLY A 132 -8.96 -2.62 24.02
C GLY A 132 -9.32 -4.06 23.68
N LEU A 133 -8.36 -4.97 23.44
CA LEU A 133 -8.63 -6.41 23.34
C LEU A 133 -9.18 -6.96 24.65
N GLU A 134 -8.77 -6.41 25.80
CA GLU A 134 -9.25 -6.91 27.10
C GLU A 134 -10.74 -6.63 27.33
N GLU A 135 -11.24 -5.56 26.73
CA GLU A 135 -12.62 -5.12 26.82
C GLU A 135 -13.55 -5.87 25.84
N GLN A 136 -13.00 -6.66 24.89
CA GLN A 136 -13.80 -7.34 23.88
C GLN A 136 -14.46 -8.63 24.42
N THR A 137 -15.70 -8.51 24.87
CA THR A 137 -16.49 -9.65 25.44
C THR A 137 -16.89 -10.72 24.43
N TRP A 138 -16.76 -10.45 23.13
CA TRP A 138 -17.19 -11.34 22.05
C TRP A 138 -16.10 -12.33 21.60
N MET A 139 -14.87 -12.15 22.07
CA MET A 139 -13.71 -12.97 21.75
C MET A 139 -13.28 -13.80 22.96
N ASP A 140 -13.03 -15.09 22.76
CA ASP A 140 -12.51 -15.96 23.83
C ASP A 140 -11.03 -15.68 24.15
N ASN A 141 -10.57 -16.20 25.30
CA ASN A 141 -9.22 -15.97 25.80
C ASN A 141 -8.12 -16.48 24.86
N ALA A 142 -8.35 -17.59 24.15
CA ALA A 142 -7.37 -18.17 23.23
C ALA A 142 -7.16 -17.27 22.01
N THR A 143 -8.25 -16.84 21.38
CA THR A 143 -8.25 -15.93 20.22
C THR A 143 -7.68 -14.57 20.63
N ARG A 144 -8.03 -14.07 21.82
CA ARG A 144 -7.49 -12.81 22.37
C ARG A 144 -5.98 -12.88 22.60
N ALA A 145 -5.48 -13.99 23.11
CA ALA A 145 -4.04 -14.19 23.30
C ALA A 145 -3.28 -14.19 21.97
N GLN A 146 -3.83 -14.82 20.93
CA GLN A 146 -3.24 -14.81 19.58
C GLN A 146 -3.31 -13.42 18.93
N ALA A 147 -4.43 -12.70 19.08
CA ALA A 147 -4.56 -11.33 18.58
C ALA A 147 -3.52 -10.39 19.24
N ARG A 148 -3.29 -10.55 20.55
CA ARG A 148 -2.25 -9.82 21.28
C ARG A 148 -0.85 -10.17 20.78
N LEU A 149 -0.59 -11.43 20.46
CA LEU A 149 0.69 -11.86 19.89
C LEU A 149 0.91 -11.25 18.50
N LYS A 150 -0.12 -11.24 17.65
CA LYS A 150 -0.09 -10.61 16.32
C LYS A 150 0.21 -9.11 16.39
N LEU A 151 -0.46 -8.37 17.29
CA LEU A 151 -0.15 -6.96 17.55
C LEU A 151 1.30 -6.78 18.03
N LYS A 152 1.75 -7.58 19.00
CA LYS A 152 3.12 -7.48 19.54
C LYS A 152 4.20 -7.70 18.47
N LYS A 153 3.98 -8.64 17.54
CA LYS A 153 4.90 -8.91 16.41
C LYS A 153 4.71 -7.98 15.20
N MET A 154 3.66 -7.15 15.18
CA MET A 154 3.40 -6.25 14.07
C MET A 154 4.57 -5.26 13.89
N LYS A 155 5.09 -5.23 12.67
CA LYS A 155 6.21 -4.38 12.27
C LYS A 155 5.71 -3.05 11.72
N LYS A 156 6.59 -2.06 11.68
CA LYS A 156 6.35 -0.77 11.05
C LYS A 156 7.48 -0.41 10.10
N LEU A 157 7.13 0.12 8.93
CA LEU A 157 8.02 0.78 7.98
C LEU A 157 7.53 2.20 7.80
N ILE A 158 8.36 3.21 8.06
CA ILE A 158 7.91 4.61 8.10
C ILE A 158 8.86 5.47 7.28
N GLY A 159 8.31 6.33 6.43
CA GLY A 159 9.05 7.21 5.54
C GLY A 159 9.50 6.49 4.28
N PHE A 160 10.75 6.05 4.27
CA PHE A 160 11.42 5.52 3.08
C PHE A 160 12.48 4.46 3.46
N PRO A 161 12.94 3.63 2.52
CA PRO A 161 14.01 2.68 2.79
C PRO A 161 15.33 3.37 3.15
N THR A 162 15.96 3.00 4.27
CA THR A 162 17.20 3.64 4.74
C THR A 162 18.37 3.55 3.74
N PHE A 163 18.36 2.57 2.83
CA PHE A 163 19.42 2.42 1.83
C PHE A 163 19.50 3.60 0.85
N ILE A 164 18.42 4.37 0.66
CA ILE A 164 18.43 5.50 -0.30
C ILE A 164 19.39 6.61 0.14
N LYS A 165 19.65 6.73 1.46
CA LYS A 165 20.63 7.68 2.02
C LYS A 165 22.08 7.27 1.81
N ASN A 166 22.32 6.02 1.40
CA ASN A 166 23.64 5.55 1.06
C ASN A 166 23.84 5.65 -0.46
N PRO A 167 24.68 6.58 -0.95
CA PRO A 167 24.83 6.82 -2.39
C PRO A 167 25.36 5.59 -3.13
N VAL A 168 26.24 4.80 -2.49
CA VAL A 168 26.76 3.55 -3.08
C VAL A 168 25.64 2.53 -3.28
N LYS A 169 24.75 2.37 -2.30
CA LYS A 169 23.61 1.43 -2.40
C LYS A 169 22.57 1.92 -3.41
N LEU A 170 22.28 3.23 -3.42
CA LEU A 170 21.33 3.83 -4.37
C LEU A 170 21.83 3.72 -5.82
N ASN A 171 23.09 4.07 -6.08
CA ASN A 171 23.69 3.92 -7.41
C ASN A 171 23.74 2.45 -7.84
N LYS A 172 24.07 1.54 -6.92
CA LYS A 172 24.00 0.09 -7.18
C LYS A 172 22.58 -0.37 -7.51
N PHE A 173 21.55 0.23 -6.91
CA PHE A 173 20.16 -0.07 -7.23
C PHE A 173 19.85 0.28 -8.68
N TYR A 174 20.30 1.43 -9.20
CA TYR A 174 20.01 1.89 -10.57
C TYR A 174 21.07 1.52 -11.61
N LYS A 175 22.09 0.72 -11.26
CA LYS A 175 23.28 0.46 -12.10
C LYS A 175 23.02 -0.05 -13.52
N ASN A 176 21.90 -0.73 -13.77
CA ASN A 176 21.57 -1.31 -15.08
C ASN A 176 20.63 -0.42 -15.90
N VAL A 177 20.15 0.69 -15.33
CA VAL A 177 19.25 1.61 -16.01
C VAL A 177 20.09 2.57 -16.85
N GLN A 178 19.79 2.63 -18.15
CA GLN A 178 20.42 3.53 -19.09
C GLN A 178 19.46 4.68 -19.41
N VAL A 179 19.95 5.91 -19.31
CA VAL A 179 19.16 7.11 -19.55
C VAL A 179 19.85 7.97 -20.60
N ASN A 180 19.09 8.41 -21.58
CA ASN A 180 19.51 9.36 -22.61
C ASN A 180 18.50 10.50 -22.69
N GLN A 181 19.00 11.74 -22.63
CA GLN A 181 18.19 12.95 -22.55
C GLN A 181 17.26 13.18 -23.75
N TYR A 182 17.50 12.53 -24.89
CA TYR A 182 16.72 12.70 -26.13
C TYR A 182 15.87 11.46 -26.49
N ARG A 183 15.85 10.42 -25.66
CA ARG A 183 15.31 9.09 -26.01
C ARG A 183 14.39 8.52 -24.94
N VAL A 184 13.25 9.19 -24.71
CA VAL A 184 12.29 8.85 -23.65
C VAL A 184 11.78 7.40 -23.76
N LEU A 185 11.43 6.95 -24.97
CA LEU A 185 10.96 5.57 -25.17
C LEU A 185 12.02 4.54 -24.77
N GLN A 186 13.28 4.75 -25.16
CA GLN A 186 14.37 3.86 -24.77
C GLN A 186 14.62 3.90 -23.25
N ASN A 187 14.49 5.06 -22.62
CA ASN A 187 14.60 5.18 -21.16
C ASN A 187 13.51 4.36 -20.45
N THR A 188 12.25 4.49 -20.89
CA THR A 188 11.11 3.70 -20.38
C THR A 188 11.39 2.20 -20.50
N LEU A 189 11.80 1.74 -21.67
CA LEU A 189 12.13 0.33 -21.90
C LEU A 189 13.30 -0.15 -21.03
N SER A 190 14.33 0.70 -20.84
CA SER A 190 15.48 0.36 -19.98
C SER A 190 15.06 0.22 -18.52
N VAL A 191 14.18 1.08 -18.03
CA VAL A 191 13.66 1.02 -16.65
C VAL A 191 12.80 -0.22 -16.47
N TRP A 192 11.85 -0.47 -17.37
CA TRP A 192 10.97 -1.64 -17.30
C TRP A 192 11.74 -2.95 -17.33
N LYS A 193 12.76 -3.06 -18.20
CA LYS A 193 13.64 -4.23 -18.24
C LYS A 193 14.31 -4.48 -16.88
N ASP A 194 14.90 -3.46 -16.28
CA ASP A 194 15.56 -3.59 -14.97
C ASP A 194 14.57 -3.92 -13.85
N GLN A 195 13.38 -3.32 -13.84
CA GLN A 195 12.32 -3.62 -12.86
C GLN A 195 11.85 -5.08 -12.95
N VAL A 196 11.54 -5.56 -14.16
CA VAL A 196 11.12 -6.96 -14.40
C VAL A 196 12.21 -7.92 -13.93
N LEU A 197 13.47 -7.69 -14.33
CA LEU A 197 14.58 -8.54 -13.92
C LEU A 197 14.78 -8.53 -12.40
N LYS A 198 14.61 -7.40 -11.72
CA LYS A 198 14.69 -7.32 -10.25
C LYS A 198 13.58 -8.09 -9.55
N GLU A 199 12.34 -8.04 -10.04
CA GLU A 199 11.24 -8.83 -9.48
C GLU A 199 11.46 -10.33 -9.70
N MET A 200 11.81 -10.73 -10.93
CA MET A 200 12.10 -12.12 -11.25
C MET A 200 13.25 -12.67 -10.40
N ASN A 201 14.31 -11.89 -10.17
CA ASN A 201 15.47 -12.28 -9.35
C ASN A 201 15.14 -12.51 -7.86
N LYS A 202 13.90 -12.32 -7.41
CA LYS A 202 13.46 -12.65 -6.05
C LYS A 202 13.00 -14.10 -5.92
N LEU A 203 12.73 -14.78 -7.04
CA LEU A 203 12.35 -16.18 -7.02
C LEU A 203 13.43 -17.02 -6.33
N GLY A 204 13.01 -17.94 -5.46
CA GLY A 204 13.91 -18.80 -4.68
C GLY A 204 14.66 -18.10 -3.53
N LYS A 205 14.39 -16.82 -3.26
CA LYS A 205 14.99 -16.08 -2.14
C LYS A 205 13.98 -15.87 -1.01
N PRO A 206 14.43 -15.78 0.26
CA PRO A 206 13.55 -15.43 1.36
C PRO A 206 12.85 -14.07 1.14
N PRO A 207 11.60 -13.91 1.61
CA PRO A 207 10.88 -12.64 1.48
C PRO A 207 11.61 -11.52 2.24
N ASN A 208 11.70 -10.35 1.62
CA ASN A 208 12.21 -9.15 2.27
C ASN A 208 11.05 -8.38 2.93
N ASN A 209 10.87 -8.61 4.23
CA ASN A 209 9.81 -7.98 5.03
C ASN A 209 10.09 -6.51 5.39
N SER A 210 11.18 -5.92 4.90
CA SER A 210 11.53 -4.51 5.05
C SER A 210 11.38 -3.72 3.75
N ARG A 211 10.65 -4.27 2.78
CA ARG A 211 10.43 -3.66 1.47
C ARG A 211 9.22 -2.73 1.51
N PHE A 212 9.40 -1.54 0.93
CA PHE A 212 8.31 -0.64 0.57
C PHE A 212 7.69 -1.11 -0.74
N LEU A 213 6.38 -1.35 -0.75
CA LEU A 213 5.64 -1.82 -1.94
C LEU A 213 5.23 -0.70 -2.89
N MET A 214 5.27 0.55 -2.42
CA MET A 214 4.97 1.75 -3.20
C MET A 214 6.16 2.72 -3.17
N PRO A 215 6.27 3.64 -4.15
CA PRO A 215 7.21 4.75 -4.10
C PRO A 215 7.10 5.54 -2.79
N PRO A 216 8.22 5.95 -2.16
CA PRO A 216 8.14 6.64 -0.87
C PRO A 216 7.40 7.98 -0.88
N LEU A 217 7.30 8.64 -2.03
CA LEU A 217 6.60 9.92 -2.16
C LEU A 217 5.11 9.80 -2.44
N THR A 218 4.58 8.58 -2.62
CA THR A 218 3.14 8.38 -2.70
C THR A 218 2.49 8.81 -1.37
N VAL A 219 1.43 9.62 -1.46
CA VAL A 219 0.64 10.06 -0.31
C VAL A 219 -0.27 8.91 0.12
N ASN A 220 0.29 7.92 0.81
CA ASN A 220 -0.47 6.74 1.23
C ASN A 220 0.14 6.03 2.45
N ALA A 221 -0.65 5.12 3.01
CA ALA A 221 -0.27 4.12 3.99
C ALA A 221 -0.84 2.76 3.54
N PHE A 222 -0.31 1.66 4.07
CA PHE A 222 -0.87 0.32 3.80
C PHE A 222 -0.38 -0.72 4.81
N TYR A 223 -1.18 -1.76 5.03
CA TYR A 223 -0.82 -2.97 5.77
C TYR A 223 -0.53 -4.13 4.82
N VAL A 224 0.49 -4.92 5.13
CA VAL A 224 0.86 -6.13 4.38
C VAL A 224 0.65 -7.36 5.28
N PRO A 225 -0.43 -8.14 5.08
CA PRO A 225 -0.74 -9.29 5.93
C PRO A 225 0.39 -10.33 5.98
N SER A 226 1.00 -10.64 4.84
CA SER A 226 2.07 -11.64 4.72
C SER A 226 3.39 -11.23 5.41
N ALA A 227 3.58 -9.94 5.71
CA ALA A 227 4.71 -9.45 6.46
C ALA A 227 4.36 -9.08 7.91
N ASN A 228 3.06 -9.11 8.24
CA ASN A 228 2.47 -8.49 9.43
C ASN A 228 3.07 -7.09 9.70
N ALA A 229 3.04 -6.23 8.68
CA ALA A 229 3.75 -4.96 8.68
C ALA A 229 2.88 -3.83 8.16
N MET A 230 2.79 -2.75 8.92
CA MET A 230 2.24 -1.46 8.47
C MET A 230 3.34 -0.63 7.81
N THR A 231 3.01 0.04 6.71
CA THR A 231 3.88 1.01 6.06
C THR A 231 3.21 2.39 6.01
N ILE A 232 3.93 3.43 6.46
CA ILE A 232 3.57 4.85 6.29
C ILE A 232 4.61 5.46 5.36
N LEU A 233 4.21 5.98 4.20
CA LEU A 233 5.13 6.53 3.21
C LEU A 233 5.53 7.96 3.56
N ALA A 234 6.71 8.40 3.13
CA ALA A 234 7.20 9.77 3.35
C ALA A 234 6.22 10.82 2.80
N GLY A 235 5.57 10.52 1.67
CA GLY A 235 4.59 11.38 1.03
C GLY A 235 3.37 11.71 1.89
N ILE A 236 2.97 10.87 2.86
CA ILE A 236 1.82 11.20 3.74
C ILE A 236 2.23 12.02 4.97
N LEU A 237 3.53 12.18 5.26
CA LEU A 237 4.04 12.90 6.43
C LEU A 237 4.08 14.43 6.23
N GLN A 238 2.97 14.97 5.76
CA GLN A 238 2.76 16.39 5.47
C GLN A 238 1.29 16.78 5.72
N PRO A 239 0.95 18.08 5.75
CA PRO A 239 -0.45 18.51 5.86
C PRO A 239 -1.31 17.94 4.72
N PRO A 240 -2.59 17.60 4.96
CA PRO A 240 -3.33 17.78 6.21
C PRO A 240 -3.10 16.67 7.26
N PHE A 241 -2.32 15.63 6.95
CA PHE A 241 -2.14 14.47 7.84
C PHE A 241 -1.19 14.72 9.00
N TYR A 242 -0.12 15.50 8.78
CA TYR A 242 0.84 15.79 9.83
C TYR A 242 1.49 17.17 9.69
N LYS A 243 1.67 17.85 10.83
CA LYS A 243 2.49 19.07 10.94
C LYS A 243 3.11 19.11 12.34
N ASP A 244 4.37 19.55 12.44
CA ASP A 244 5.10 19.58 13.70
C ASP A 244 4.53 20.62 14.68
N ASP A 245 4.12 21.78 14.18
CA ASP A 245 3.68 22.96 14.94
C ASP A 245 2.14 23.08 15.05
N ARG A 246 1.43 21.96 15.23
CA ARG A 246 -0.04 22.01 15.43
C ARG A 246 -0.51 21.13 16.58
N LEU A 247 -1.74 21.38 17.02
CA LEU A 247 -2.40 20.60 18.06
C LEU A 247 -2.28 19.11 17.79
N LYS A 248 -1.78 18.33 18.75
CA LYS A 248 -1.66 16.87 18.58
C LYS A 248 -3.01 16.25 18.24
N ALA A 249 -4.12 16.77 18.78
CA ALA A 249 -5.46 16.32 18.41
C ALA A 249 -5.69 16.29 16.88
N LEU A 250 -5.15 17.26 16.13
CA LEU A 250 -5.24 17.27 14.66
C LEU A 250 -4.33 16.20 14.03
N ASN A 251 -3.12 16.01 14.56
CA ASN A 251 -2.21 14.94 14.11
C ASN A 251 -2.80 13.54 14.38
N TYR A 252 -3.36 13.30 15.56
CA TYR A 252 -3.97 12.01 15.90
C TYR A 252 -5.33 11.81 15.22
N GLY A 253 -6.10 12.86 15.00
CA GLY A 253 -7.35 12.79 14.24
C GLY A 253 -7.16 12.56 12.74
N SER A 254 -5.96 12.78 12.21
CA SER A 254 -5.61 12.54 10.81
C SER A 254 -4.60 11.40 10.68
N LEU A 255 -3.28 11.66 10.79
CA LEU A 255 -2.27 10.58 10.71
C LEU A 255 -2.47 9.49 11.77
N GLY A 256 -2.88 9.83 12.99
CA GLY A 256 -3.17 8.81 14.01
C GLY A 256 -4.34 7.91 13.61
N MET A 257 -5.41 8.45 13.02
CA MET A 257 -6.52 7.66 12.49
C MET A 257 -6.03 6.72 11.38
N VAL A 258 -5.20 7.22 10.45
CA VAL A 258 -4.58 6.39 9.39
C VAL A 258 -3.73 5.27 9.99
N VAL A 259 -2.87 5.58 10.98
CA VAL A 259 -2.06 4.56 11.67
C VAL A 259 -2.94 3.51 12.35
N GLY A 260 -4.04 3.93 12.98
CA GLY A 260 -5.01 3.02 13.56
C GLY A 260 -5.71 2.16 12.52
N HIS A 261 -6.07 2.75 11.37
CA HIS A 261 -6.71 2.07 10.24
C HIS A 261 -5.81 0.94 9.74
N GLU A 262 -4.53 1.22 9.50
CA GLU A 262 -3.58 0.20 9.05
C GLU A 262 -3.30 -0.90 10.10
N ILE A 263 -3.28 -0.56 11.38
CA ILE A 263 -3.20 -1.58 12.44
C ILE A 263 -4.45 -2.47 12.43
N THR A 264 -5.62 -1.89 12.15
CA THR A 264 -6.90 -2.60 12.09
C THR A 264 -6.96 -3.58 10.94
N HIS A 265 -6.35 -3.30 9.78
CA HIS A 265 -6.24 -4.26 8.68
C HIS A 265 -5.56 -5.58 9.07
N GLY A 266 -4.78 -5.61 10.16
CA GLY A 266 -4.32 -6.87 10.76
C GLY A 266 -5.44 -7.77 11.30
N PHE A 267 -6.66 -7.26 11.43
CA PHE A 267 -7.80 -7.87 12.11
C PHE A 267 -9.14 -7.65 11.40
N ASP A 268 -9.12 -7.17 10.15
CA ASP A 268 -10.32 -7.13 9.30
C ASP A 268 -10.65 -8.51 8.73
N ASP A 269 -11.68 -8.62 7.89
CA ASP A 269 -12.16 -9.88 7.31
C ASP A 269 -11.10 -10.63 6.49
N SER A 270 -10.11 -9.94 5.92
CA SER A 270 -8.98 -10.55 5.22
C SER A 270 -7.79 -10.80 6.16
N GLY A 271 -7.51 -9.85 7.05
CA GLY A 271 -6.37 -9.84 7.96
C GLY A 271 -6.43 -10.96 8.98
N ILE A 272 -7.63 -11.35 9.45
CA ILE A 272 -7.79 -12.45 10.40
C ILE A 272 -7.36 -13.81 9.85
N GLU A 273 -7.23 -13.97 8.54
CA GLU A 273 -6.80 -15.22 7.93
C GLU A 273 -5.27 -15.43 8.05
N PHE A 274 -4.52 -14.39 8.46
CA PHE A 274 -3.06 -14.43 8.62
C PHE A 274 -2.64 -14.42 10.10
N ASP A 275 -1.70 -15.29 10.47
CA ASP A 275 -1.13 -15.36 11.81
C ASP A 275 -0.12 -14.23 12.10
N GLU A 276 0.53 -14.28 13.27
CA GLU A 276 1.46 -13.25 13.70
C GLU A 276 2.75 -13.17 12.86
N ASN A 277 3.06 -14.23 12.10
CA ASN A 277 4.22 -14.32 11.23
C ASN A 277 3.86 -14.06 9.75
N GLY A 278 2.57 -13.79 9.47
CA GLY A 278 2.07 -13.54 8.12
C GLY A 278 1.76 -14.81 7.33
N ASN A 279 1.58 -15.95 7.98
CA ASN A 279 1.15 -17.18 7.31
C ASN A 279 -0.37 -17.27 7.26
N LEU A 280 -0.92 -17.71 6.13
CA LEU A 280 -2.34 -18.07 6.03
C LEU A 280 -2.62 -19.26 6.94
N ARG A 281 -3.37 -19.05 8.03
CA ARG A 281 -3.63 -20.05 9.06
C ARG A 281 -4.88 -19.69 9.85
N GLN A 282 -5.74 -20.67 10.10
CA GLN A 282 -6.85 -20.49 11.05
C GLN A 282 -6.33 -20.48 12.50
N TRP A 283 -6.29 -19.30 13.12
CA TRP A 283 -5.87 -19.11 14.53
C TRP A 283 -7.01 -18.68 15.46
N TRP A 284 -8.22 -18.50 14.91
CA TRP A 284 -9.44 -18.19 15.65
C TRP A 284 -10.22 -19.45 15.99
N THR A 285 -10.86 -19.46 17.16
CA THR A 285 -11.88 -20.47 17.44
C THR A 285 -13.12 -20.22 16.57
N LYS A 286 -13.92 -21.26 16.35
CA LYS A 286 -15.19 -21.16 15.63
C LYS A 286 -16.13 -20.11 16.26
N LYS A 287 -16.25 -20.11 17.60
CA LYS A 287 -17.11 -19.18 18.34
C LYS A 287 -16.70 -17.72 18.15
N SER A 288 -15.39 -17.43 18.24
CA SER A 288 -14.89 -16.07 18.04
C SER A 288 -15.07 -15.61 16.59
N LYS A 289 -14.88 -16.50 15.60
CA LYS A 289 -15.09 -16.19 14.18
C LYS A 289 -16.57 -15.91 13.88
N GLU A 290 -17.50 -16.71 14.40
CA GLU A 290 -18.94 -16.46 14.27
C GLU A 290 -19.36 -15.12 14.90
N ASN A 291 -18.81 -14.79 16.06
CA ASN A 291 -19.09 -13.50 16.72
C ASN A 291 -18.52 -12.31 15.95
N PHE A 292 -17.35 -12.46 15.31
CA PHE A 292 -16.80 -11.45 14.42
C PHE A 292 -17.70 -11.21 13.22
N VAL A 293 -18.13 -12.28 12.53
CA VAL A 293 -19.06 -12.18 11.40
C VAL A 293 -20.35 -11.45 11.82
N LYS A 294 -20.96 -11.84 12.95
CA LYS A 294 -22.17 -11.15 13.45
C LYS A 294 -21.96 -9.64 13.66
N ARG A 295 -20.79 -9.23 14.13
CA ARG A 295 -20.47 -7.82 14.36
C ARG A 295 -20.15 -7.09 13.06
N SER A 296 -19.40 -7.70 12.15
CA SER A 296 -19.06 -7.10 10.87
C SER A 296 -20.30 -6.96 9.97
N THR A 297 -21.30 -7.84 10.09
CA THR A 297 -22.61 -7.68 9.44
C THR A 297 -23.29 -6.36 9.80
N CYS A 298 -23.12 -5.83 11.02
CA CYS A 298 -23.63 -4.51 11.40
C CYS A 298 -23.07 -3.39 10.51
N LEU A 299 -21.78 -3.45 10.18
CA LEU A 299 -21.14 -2.49 9.26
C LEU A 299 -21.61 -2.70 7.82
N VAL A 300 -21.78 -3.95 7.37
CA VAL A 300 -22.36 -4.24 6.06
C VAL A 300 -23.75 -3.59 5.93
N GLU A 301 -24.61 -3.78 6.92
CA GLU A 301 -25.97 -3.23 6.93
C GLU A 301 -26.00 -1.71 7.03
N GLU A 302 -25.09 -1.10 7.78
CA GLU A 302 -24.93 0.35 7.86
C GLU A 302 -24.55 0.93 6.50
N TYR A 303 -23.49 0.41 5.87
CA TYR A 303 -22.97 0.96 4.62
C TYR A 303 -23.86 0.65 3.42
N ASN A 304 -24.62 -0.45 3.43
CA ASN A 304 -25.65 -0.73 2.41
C ASN A 304 -26.77 0.32 2.35
N LYS A 305 -26.95 1.12 3.41
CA LYS A 305 -27.93 2.22 3.44
C LYS A 305 -27.38 3.51 2.81
N VAL A 306 -26.07 3.60 2.60
CA VAL A 306 -25.42 4.77 2.02
C VAL A 306 -25.67 4.80 0.51
N LYS A 307 -26.12 5.97 0.03
CA LYS A 307 -26.22 6.29 -1.39
C LYS A 307 -25.33 7.46 -1.71
N ILE A 308 -24.58 7.35 -2.80
CA ILE A 308 -23.76 8.43 -3.35
C ILE A 308 -24.28 8.66 -4.77
N PHE A 309 -24.90 9.81 -4.99
CA PHE A 309 -25.74 10.05 -6.17
C PHE A 309 -26.81 8.95 -6.28
N ASP A 310 -26.92 8.30 -7.45
CA ASP A 310 -27.88 7.21 -7.69
C ASP A 310 -27.32 5.82 -7.39
N TYR A 311 -26.07 5.73 -6.92
CA TYR A 311 -25.41 4.45 -6.65
C TYR A 311 -25.49 4.10 -5.16
N LYS A 312 -25.86 2.85 -4.87
CA LYS A 312 -25.77 2.29 -3.52
C LYS A 312 -24.37 1.77 -3.26
N VAL A 313 -23.84 2.06 -2.08
CA VAL A 313 -22.61 1.42 -1.60
C VAL A 313 -22.90 -0.06 -1.34
N ASP A 314 -21.97 -0.92 -1.73
CA ASP A 314 -22.00 -2.36 -1.42
C ASP A 314 -21.17 -2.59 -0.16
N GLY A 315 -21.84 -2.69 0.98
CA GLY A 315 -21.22 -2.85 2.28
C GLY A 315 -20.40 -4.13 2.44
N ASN A 316 -20.63 -5.15 1.60
CA ASN A 316 -19.76 -6.34 1.58
C ASN A 316 -18.43 -6.04 0.89
N LYS A 317 -18.46 -5.30 -0.23
CA LYS A 317 -17.24 -4.95 -0.97
C LYS A 317 -16.34 -3.97 -0.21
N THR A 318 -16.93 -3.13 0.63
CA THR A 318 -16.19 -2.13 1.43
C THR A 318 -15.90 -2.60 2.86
N LEU A 319 -16.23 -3.85 3.21
CA LEU A 319 -16.24 -4.28 4.62
C LEU A 319 -14.87 -4.15 5.32
N SER A 320 -13.79 -4.59 4.66
CA SER A 320 -12.42 -4.50 5.17
C SER A 320 -12.06 -3.06 5.55
N GLU A 321 -12.26 -2.12 4.62
CA GLU A 321 -12.02 -0.69 4.81
C GLU A 321 -12.93 -0.09 5.89
N ASN A 322 -14.22 -0.47 5.92
CA ASN A 322 -15.17 0.01 6.92
C ASN A 322 -14.78 -0.44 8.33
N ILE A 323 -14.31 -1.68 8.49
CA ILE A 323 -13.76 -2.19 9.75
C ILE A 323 -12.53 -1.36 10.13
N ALA A 324 -11.63 -1.13 9.18
CA ALA A 324 -10.39 -0.40 9.39
C ALA A 324 -10.62 1.06 9.79
N ASP A 325 -11.54 1.77 9.15
CA ASP A 325 -11.92 3.14 9.49
C ASP A 325 -12.48 3.25 10.91
N ASN A 326 -13.44 2.40 11.24
CA ASN A 326 -14.09 2.41 12.55
C ASN A 326 -13.11 2.02 13.66
N GLY A 327 -12.28 1.01 13.43
CA GLY A 327 -11.21 0.62 14.34
C GLY A 327 -10.17 1.73 14.51
N GLY A 328 -9.67 2.27 13.40
CA GLY A 328 -8.63 3.28 13.38
C GLY A 328 -9.03 4.54 14.13
N LEU A 329 -10.22 5.07 13.84
CA LEU A 329 -10.75 6.22 14.55
C LEU A 329 -10.96 5.93 16.04
N LYS A 330 -11.53 4.78 16.39
CA LYS A 330 -11.74 4.36 17.80
C LYS A 330 -10.42 4.35 18.57
N TYR A 331 -9.38 3.71 18.04
CA TYR A 331 -8.13 3.53 18.78
C TYR A 331 -7.23 4.76 18.76
N ALA A 332 -7.30 5.58 17.70
CA ALA A 332 -6.69 6.92 17.70
C ALA A 332 -7.35 7.85 18.73
N PHE A 333 -8.68 7.79 18.86
CA PHE A 333 -9.42 8.60 19.84
C PHE A 333 -9.25 8.10 21.29
N ARG A 334 -9.08 6.79 21.48
CA ARG A 334 -8.94 6.15 22.80
C ARG A 334 -7.71 6.56 23.60
N LEU A 335 -6.70 7.17 22.98
CA LEU A 335 -5.49 7.61 23.66
C LEU A 335 -5.86 8.35 24.95
N LYS A 336 -5.64 7.65 26.07
CA LYS A 336 -6.20 7.97 27.38
C LYS A 336 -5.86 9.41 27.75
N ALA A 337 -6.75 9.97 28.56
CA ALA A 337 -6.66 11.27 29.20
C ALA A 337 -5.35 11.57 29.96
N GLU A 338 -4.38 10.66 30.05
CA GLU A 338 -2.99 10.96 30.44
C GLU A 338 -2.33 11.93 29.46
N GLY A 339 -2.65 11.82 28.17
CA GLY A 339 -2.29 12.83 27.16
C GLY A 339 -3.07 14.14 27.32
N ARG A 340 -4.28 14.14 27.92
CA ARG A 340 -5.02 15.38 28.20
C ARG A 340 -4.34 16.23 29.30
N GLY A 341 -3.57 15.62 30.21
CA GLY A 341 -2.71 16.35 31.15
C GLY A 341 -1.58 17.10 30.44
N ARG A 342 -0.91 16.45 29.49
CA ARG A 342 0.13 17.07 28.64
C ARG A 342 -0.45 18.09 27.63
N LEU A 343 -1.61 17.80 27.04
CA LEU A 343 -2.28 18.68 26.08
C LEU A 343 -2.83 19.95 26.74
N LYS A 344 -3.29 19.88 28.00
CA LYS A 344 -3.65 21.06 28.79
C LYS A 344 -2.40 21.88 29.18
N ALA A 345 -1.29 21.23 29.52
CA ALA A 345 -0.04 21.90 29.85
C ALA A 345 0.57 22.64 28.64
N GLU A 346 0.63 22.00 27.47
CA GLU A 346 1.14 22.61 26.22
C GLU A 346 0.25 23.77 25.73
N ALA A 347 -1.08 23.66 25.89
CA ALA A 347 -2.02 24.74 25.56
C ALA A 347 -1.92 25.94 26.52
N GLN A 348 -1.45 25.74 27.76
CA GLN A 348 -1.16 26.82 28.72
C GLN A 348 0.19 27.50 28.42
N GLU A 349 1.25 26.75 28.09
CA GLU A 349 2.56 27.33 27.73
C GLU A 349 2.49 28.20 26.47
N THR A 350 1.73 27.78 25.46
CA THR A 350 1.54 28.55 24.21
C THR A 350 0.76 29.86 24.46
N ARG A 351 0.02 29.96 25.57
CA ARG A 351 -0.74 31.16 25.98
C ARG A 351 0.07 32.12 26.85
N VAL A 352 1.21 31.69 27.38
CA VAL A 352 2.14 32.50 28.18
C VAL A 352 3.27 33.08 27.31
N GLN A 353 3.48 32.53 26.10
CA GLN A 353 4.47 33.01 25.12
C GLN A 353 3.88 33.90 24.01
N ARG A 354 2.60 34.26 24.08
CA ARG A 354 1.97 35.35 23.31
C ARG A 354 1.52 36.42 24.27
#